data_AF-A0A819E2I5-F1
#
_entry.id   AF-A0A819E2I5-F1
#
_cell.length_a   1.000
_cell.length_b   1.000
_cell.length_c   1.000
_cell.angle_alpha   90.00
_cell.angle_beta   90.00
_cell.angle_gamma   90.00
#
_symmetry.space_group_name_H-M   'P 1'
#
loop_
_entity.id
_entity.type
_entity.pdbx_description
1 polymer ?
#
loop_
_entity_poly.entity_id
_entity_poly.type
_entity_poly.pdbx_seq_one_letter_code
_entity_poly.pdbx_strand_id
1 'polypeptide(L)'
;MGNTDSKVDFRSAIGQLISHSQQLEAKDASFWDQFWSEKISNIQDIFTLVPAREIRSLRDELPSNLAIFCNKVVDRLQLAAENSCQTQRDQAAAINCIRLLTRILPYIFEEPEWRGFFWSYTPIGQQQTTSNGEHIHKPPLAERLLRILADLLFCPDFTVSSKKRKGPDHPEDIHTIDSCEYIWEIGVGFSQTPVHTPSNDRNRTEILKLLLTCFSETIYMNPSSKYLFVKFKILNISSI
;
A
#
# COMPACT_ATOMS: atom_id res chain seq x y z
N MET A 1 4.75 28.28 8.51
CA MET A 1 6.10 27.80 8.89
C MET A 1 6.21 26.27 8.94
N GLY A 2 5.17 25.49 9.24
CA GLY A 2 5.32 24.06 9.52
C GLY A 2 5.56 23.05 8.37
N ASN A 3 5.60 23.45 7.09
CA ASN A 3 5.83 22.50 5.98
C ASN A 3 7.33 22.25 5.71
N THR A 4 8.18 23.27 5.87
CA THR A 4 9.63 23.15 5.69
C THR A 4 10.23 22.19 6.71
N ASP A 5 9.84 22.33 7.99
CA ASP A 5 10.35 21.48 9.07
C ASP A 5 10.00 20.00 8.82
N SER A 6 8.79 19.70 8.36
CA SER A 6 8.39 18.32 8.11
C SER A 6 9.02 17.67 6.88
N LYS A 7 9.44 18.47 5.89
CA LYS A 7 10.29 17.96 4.80
C LYS A 7 11.70 17.65 5.32
N VAL A 8 12.23 18.45 6.24
CA VAL A 8 13.52 18.19 6.90
C VAL A 8 13.46 16.93 7.76
N ASP A 9 12.41 16.78 8.56
CA ASP A 9 12.18 15.58 9.39
C ASP A 9 12.11 14.32 8.52
N PHE A 10 11.27 14.34 7.48
CA PHE A 10 11.15 13.24 6.53
C PHE A 10 12.51 12.91 5.88
N ARG A 11 13.28 13.92 5.48
CA ARG A 11 14.59 13.71 4.86
C ARG A 11 15.59 13.12 5.85
N SER A 12 15.56 13.58 7.09
CA SER A 12 16.34 13.00 8.20
C SER A 12 15.97 11.54 8.43
N ALA A 13 14.69 11.20 8.38
CA ALA A 13 14.22 9.83 8.51
C ALA A 13 14.68 8.93 7.35
N ILE A 14 14.66 9.41 6.10
CA ILE A 14 15.27 8.69 4.96
C ILE A 14 16.77 8.51 5.18
N GLY A 15 17.47 9.55 5.66
CA GLY A 15 18.88 9.48 6.03
C GLY A 15 19.20 8.38 7.05
N GLN A 16 18.30 8.15 8.01
CA GLN A 16 18.41 7.07 8.98
C GLN A 16 18.13 5.69 8.36
N LEU A 17 17.16 5.58 7.44
CA LEU A 17 16.91 4.32 6.71
C LEU A 17 18.12 3.85 5.90
N ILE A 18 18.83 4.78 5.24
CA ILE A 18 20.03 4.50 4.44
C ILE A 18 21.30 4.38 5.28
N SER A 19 21.22 4.57 6.60
CA SER A 19 22.35 4.37 7.48
C SER A 19 22.50 2.89 7.83
N HIS A 20 23.75 2.42 7.97
CA HIS A 20 24.06 1.05 8.41
C HIS A 20 23.76 0.81 9.92
N SER A 21 22.96 1.67 10.54
CA SER A 21 22.62 1.57 11.96
C SER A 21 21.64 0.42 12.21
N GLN A 22 22.05 -0.56 13.01
CA GLN A 22 21.35 -1.83 13.24
C GLN A 22 20.05 -1.74 14.08
N GLN A 23 19.56 -0.55 14.41
CA GLN A 23 18.45 -0.37 15.36
C GLN A 23 17.14 0.16 14.75
N LEU A 24 16.90 -0.04 13.45
CA LEU A 24 15.65 0.41 12.83
C LEU A 24 14.40 -0.26 13.40
N GLU A 25 14.48 -1.54 13.77
CA GLU A 25 13.36 -2.25 14.40
C GLU A 25 13.02 -1.70 15.80
N ALA A 26 14.01 -1.12 16.48
CA ALA A 26 13.85 -0.50 17.79
C ALA A 26 13.30 0.94 17.72
N LYS A 27 13.11 1.49 16.51
CA LYS A 27 12.53 2.83 16.35
C LYS A 27 11.05 2.81 16.72
N ASP A 28 10.66 3.84 17.46
CA ASP A 28 9.31 4.02 17.98
C ASP A 28 8.33 4.54 16.92
N ALA A 29 7.06 4.64 17.29
CA ALA A 29 6.01 5.13 16.38
C ALA A 29 6.27 6.56 15.88
N SER A 30 6.90 7.41 16.70
CA SER A 30 7.15 8.81 16.35
C SER A 30 8.15 8.97 15.19
N PHE A 31 9.14 8.07 15.10
CA PHE A 31 10.03 8.00 13.94
C PHE A 31 9.26 7.68 12.65
N TRP A 32 8.44 6.62 12.69
CA TRP A 32 7.72 6.14 11.52
C TRP A 32 6.63 7.12 11.06
N ASP A 33 5.98 7.83 12.00
CA ASP A 33 4.97 8.85 11.72
C ASP A 33 5.46 10.00 10.83
N GLN A 34 6.77 10.20 10.71
CA GLN A 34 7.36 11.21 9.82
C GLN A 34 7.09 10.90 8.34
N PHE A 35 7.00 9.63 7.95
CA PHE A 35 6.84 9.21 6.55
C PHE A 35 5.44 9.44 5.99
N TRP A 36 4.42 9.43 6.83
CA TRP A 36 3.02 9.60 6.46
C TRP A 36 2.38 10.81 7.13
N SER A 37 3.20 11.81 7.48
CA SER A 37 2.75 13.09 8.00
C SER A 37 1.82 13.82 7.03
N GLU A 38 0.74 14.40 7.55
CA GLU A 38 -0.25 15.20 6.78
C GLU A 38 0.37 16.37 6.01
N LYS A 39 1.53 16.84 6.45
CA LYS A 39 2.21 18.02 5.88
C LYS A 39 2.85 17.73 4.53
N ILE A 40 3.19 16.47 4.26
CA ILE A 40 3.69 16.04 2.94
C ILE A 40 2.48 15.54 2.16
N SER A 41 1.91 16.39 1.30
CA SER A 41 0.64 16.09 0.63
C SER A 41 0.75 16.03 -0.90
N ASN A 42 1.94 16.23 -1.47
CA ASN A 42 2.19 16.18 -2.90
C ASN A 42 3.13 15.02 -3.26
N ILE A 43 2.77 14.26 -4.29
CA ILE A 43 3.60 13.18 -4.85
C ILE A 43 4.97 13.68 -5.34
N GLN A 44 5.05 14.91 -5.89
CA GLN A 44 6.31 15.49 -6.36
C GLN A 44 7.30 15.73 -5.22
N ASP A 45 6.80 16.11 -4.04
CA ASP A 45 7.63 16.26 -2.85
C ASP A 45 8.21 14.91 -2.43
N ILE A 46 7.39 13.85 -2.41
CA ILE A 46 7.87 12.49 -2.09
C ILE A 46 8.94 12.03 -3.09
N PHE A 47 8.74 12.26 -4.38
CA PHE A 47 9.68 11.84 -5.42
C PHE A 47 11.01 12.59 -5.34
N THR A 48 10.96 13.85 -4.88
CA THR A 48 12.14 14.68 -4.63
C THR A 48 12.87 14.26 -3.34
N LEU A 49 12.12 13.96 -2.27
CA LEU A 49 12.65 13.58 -0.97
C LEU A 49 13.15 12.12 -0.91
N VAL A 50 12.68 11.26 -1.84
CA VAL A 50 13.08 9.86 -2.00
C VAL A 50 13.63 9.63 -3.43
N PRO A 51 14.91 9.98 -3.68
CA PRO A 51 15.55 9.79 -4.97
C PRO A 51 15.73 8.32 -5.36
N ALA A 52 15.69 8.04 -6.66
CA ALA A 52 15.86 6.69 -7.23
C ALA A 52 17.14 6.01 -6.74
N ARG A 53 18.25 6.76 -6.70
CA ARG A 53 19.56 6.27 -6.26
C ARG A 53 19.51 5.69 -4.85
N GLU A 54 18.79 6.35 -3.94
CA GLU A 54 18.73 5.94 -2.54
C GLU A 54 17.85 4.72 -2.35
N ILE A 55 16.78 4.59 -3.16
CA ILE A 55 15.94 3.38 -3.15
C ILE A 55 16.77 2.18 -3.63
N ARG A 56 17.58 2.34 -4.68
CA ARG A 56 18.48 1.28 -5.16
C ARG A 56 19.57 0.95 -4.13
N SER A 57 20.21 1.94 -3.51
CA SER A 57 21.15 1.68 -2.40
C SER A 57 20.48 0.96 -1.22
N LEU A 58 19.24 1.33 -0.84
CA LEU A 58 18.49 0.58 0.17
C LEU A 58 18.25 -0.87 -0.23
N ARG A 59 17.89 -1.10 -1.49
CA ARG A 59 17.62 -2.43 -2.03
C ARG A 59 18.87 -3.31 -2.07
N ASP A 60 19.98 -2.75 -2.53
CA ASP A 60 21.21 -3.48 -2.83
C ASP A 60 22.12 -3.63 -1.61
N GLU A 61 22.23 -2.59 -0.79
CA GLU A 61 23.17 -2.53 0.34
C GLU A 61 22.49 -2.81 1.69
N LEU A 62 21.20 -2.48 1.82
CA LEU A 62 20.46 -2.54 3.09
C LEU A 62 19.10 -3.25 2.96
N PRO A 63 19.02 -4.47 2.38
CA PRO A 63 17.76 -5.14 2.06
C PRO A 63 16.86 -5.37 3.29
N SER A 64 17.44 -5.60 4.47
CA SER A 64 16.66 -5.73 5.72
C SER A 64 15.94 -4.43 6.07
N ASN A 65 16.57 -3.27 5.88
CA ASN A 65 15.99 -1.96 6.18
C ASN A 65 14.81 -1.67 5.26
N LEU A 66 14.98 -1.97 3.96
CA LEU A 66 13.92 -1.81 2.97
C LEU A 66 12.74 -2.75 3.25
N ALA A 67 13.02 -4.01 3.63
CA ALA A 67 11.99 -4.97 4.02
C ALA A 67 11.17 -4.50 5.22
N ILE A 68 11.83 -3.99 6.28
CA ILE A 68 11.17 -3.40 7.44
C ILE A 68 10.33 -2.20 7.03
N PHE A 69 10.88 -1.31 6.21
CA PHE A 69 10.17 -0.11 5.76
C PHE A 69 8.92 -0.45 4.96
N CYS A 70 9.00 -1.36 3.99
CA CYS A 70 7.84 -1.84 3.24
C CYS A 70 6.77 -2.45 4.15
N ASN A 71 7.17 -3.25 5.15
CA ASN A 71 6.22 -3.79 6.13
C ASN A 71 5.54 -2.66 6.93
N LYS A 72 6.30 -1.69 7.44
CA LYS A 72 5.74 -0.56 8.22
C LYS A 72 4.79 0.30 7.39
N VAL A 73 5.11 0.54 6.13
CA VAL A 73 4.23 1.32 5.22
C VAL A 73 2.92 0.57 4.96
N VAL A 74 2.98 -0.75 4.73
CA VAL A 74 1.77 -1.57 4.53
C VAL A 74 0.97 -1.73 5.83
N ASP A 75 1.65 -1.90 6.98
CA ASP A 75 0.99 -1.98 8.29
C ASP A 75 0.27 -0.67 8.64
N ARG A 76 0.87 0.49 8.34
CA ARG A 76 0.19 1.79 8.51
C ARG A 76 -0.99 1.96 7.55
N LEU A 77 -0.84 1.51 6.30
CA LEU A 77 -1.93 1.57 5.30
C LEU A 77 -3.10 0.67 5.72
N GLN A 78 -2.82 -0.53 6.22
CA GLN A 78 -3.81 -1.45 6.81
C GLN A 78 -4.57 -0.76 7.95
N LEU A 79 -3.84 -0.14 8.90
CA LEU A 79 -4.45 0.55 10.04
C LEU A 79 -5.36 1.72 9.60
N ALA A 80 -4.96 2.48 8.57
CA ALA A 80 -5.81 3.53 8.01
C ALA A 80 -7.09 2.97 7.35
N ALA A 81 -6.99 1.82 6.68
CA ALA A 81 -8.13 1.13 6.08
C ALA A 81 -9.08 0.53 7.13
N GLU A 82 -8.55 -0.07 8.20
CA GLU A 82 -9.33 -0.59 9.34
C GLU A 82 -10.12 0.51 10.05
N ASN A 83 -9.52 1.70 10.18
CA ASN A 83 -10.19 2.90 10.67
C ASN A 83 -11.13 3.53 9.64
N SER A 84 -11.40 2.86 8.52
CA SER A 84 -12.25 3.33 7.42
C SER A 84 -11.87 4.73 6.91
N CYS A 85 -10.59 5.11 7.02
CA CYS A 85 -10.11 6.43 6.62
C CYS A 85 -10.97 7.59 7.19
N GLN A 86 -11.49 7.42 8.41
CA GLN A 86 -12.51 8.30 8.99
C GLN A 86 -12.00 9.72 9.29
N THR A 87 -10.72 9.83 9.65
CA THR A 87 -10.11 11.12 10.00
C THR A 87 -9.24 11.65 8.86
N GLN A 88 -9.06 12.97 8.77
CA GLN A 88 -8.16 13.57 7.79
C GLN A 88 -6.72 13.07 7.96
N ARG A 89 -6.30 12.74 9.19
CA ARG A 89 -5.03 12.10 9.49
C ARG A 89 -4.90 10.74 8.83
N ASP A 90 -5.91 9.90 8.95
CA ASP A 90 -5.90 8.56 8.36
C ASP A 90 -5.95 8.62 6.83
N GLN A 91 -6.74 9.52 6.26
CA GLN A 91 -6.78 9.75 4.80
C GLN A 91 -5.41 10.19 4.26
N ALA A 92 -4.78 11.18 4.91
CA ALA A 92 -3.47 11.65 4.50
C ALA A 92 -2.40 10.56 4.66
N ALA A 93 -2.47 9.79 5.75
CA ALA A 93 -1.55 8.70 5.98
C ALA A 93 -1.69 7.59 4.92
N ALA A 94 -2.92 7.19 4.59
CA ALA A 94 -3.19 6.21 3.54
C ALA A 94 -2.62 6.66 2.19
N ILE A 95 -2.91 7.89 1.77
CA ILE A 95 -2.43 8.44 0.50
C ILE A 95 -0.90 8.55 0.47
N ASN A 96 -0.26 8.93 1.57
CA ASN A 96 1.19 9.00 1.63
C ASN A 96 1.85 7.62 1.61
N CYS A 97 1.29 6.62 2.30
CA CYS A 97 1.72 5.23 2.17
C CYS A 97 1.59 4.72 0.73
N ILE A 98 0.47 5.00 0.05
CA ILE A 98 0.24 4.65 -1.35
C ILE A 98 1.31 5.28 -2.26
N ARG A 99 1.62 6.55 -2.06
CA ARG A 99 2.65 7.26 -2.86
C ARG A 99 4.06 6.75 -2.61
N LEU A 100 4.40 6.43 -1.36
CA LEU A 100 5.67 5.80 -1.01
C LEU A 100 5.83 4.45 -1.70
N LEU A 101 4.81 3.59 -1.63
CA LEU A 101 4.83 2.30 -2.31
C LEU A 101 4.92 2.46 -3.84
N THR A 102 4.15 3.40 -4.41
CA THR A 102 4.21 3.72 -5.85
C THR A 102 5.62 4.18 -6.26
N ARG A 103 6.32 4.88 -5.36
CA ARG A 103 7.69 5.34 -5.60
C ARG A 103 8.72 4.21 -5.48
N ILE A 104 8.55 3.29 -4.54
CA ILE A 104 9.57 2.31 -4.16
C ILE A 104 9.48 1.01 -4.99
N LEU A 105 8.26 0.50 -5.21
CA LEU A 105 8.04 -0.79 -5.86
C LEU A 105 8.70 -0.93 -7.24
N PRO A 106 8.72 0.09 -8.13
CA PRO A 106 9.41 -0.03 -9.41
C PRO A 106 10.86 -0.47 -9.28
N TYR A 107 11.58 0.04 -8.27
CA TYR A 107 12.99 -0.27 -8.05
C TYR A 107 13.19 -1.62 -7.36
N ILE A 108 12.24 -2.05 -6.53
CA ILE A 108 12.24 -3.41 -5.98
C ILE A 108 12.08 -4.43 -7.12
N PHE A 109 11.17 -4.18 -8.06
CA PHE A 109 10.89 -5.06 -9.20
C PHE A 109 12.01 -5.14 -10.25
N GLU A 110 13.05 -4.33 -10.12
CA GLU A 110 14.26 -4.48 -10.95
C GLU A 110 15.05 -5.76 -10.57
N GLU A 111 14.95 -6.24 -9.32
CA GLU A 111 15.70 -7.40 -8.79
C GLU A 111 14.76 -8.58 -8.46
N PRO A 112 14.85 -9.72 -9.18
CA PRO A 112 13.94 -10.86 -9.01
C PRO A 112 13.95 -11.50 -7.61
N GLU A 113 15.04 -11.40 -6.86
CA GLU A 113 15.21 -12.00 -5.52
C GLU A 113 14.18 -11.45 -4.53
N TRP A 114 13.72 -10.22 -4.73
CA TRP A 114 12.70 -9.58 -3.89
C TRP A 114 11.31 -10.21 -4.01
N ARG A 115 11.07 -11.05 -5.02
CA ARG A 115 9.80 -11.77 -5.19
C ARG A 115 9.51 -12.67 -3.99
N GLY A 116 10.55 -13.31 -3.44
CA GLY A 116 10.45 -14.13 -2.24
C GLY A 116 9.93 -13.32 -1.05
N PHE A 117 10.47 -12.12 -0.81
CA PHE A 117 10.00 -11.25 0.27
C PHE A 117 8.52 -10.83 0.12
N PHE A 118 8.06 -10.54 -1.11
CA PHE A 118 6.69 -10.08 -1.34
C PHE A 118 5.63 -11.17 -1.26
N TRP A 119 5.95 -12.37 -1.74
CA TRP A 119 4.99 -13.46 -1.94
C TRP A 119 5.14 -14.63 -0.96
N SER A 120 6.14 -14.61 -0.08
CA SER A 120 6.29 -15.65 0.95
C SER A 120 5.48 -15.33 2.20
N TYR A 121 4.94 -16.40 2.79
CA TYR A 121 4.36 -16.36 4.12
C TYR A 121 5.46 -16.22 5.17
N THR A 122 5.29 -15.30 6.12
CA THR A 122 6.21 -15.19 7.26
C THR A 122 5.62 -15.85 8.50
N PRO A 123 6.41 -16.63 9.27
CA PRO A 123 5.92 -17.18 10.54
C PRO A 123 5.57 -16.06 11.51
N ILE A 124 4.36 -16.05 12.10
CA ILE A 124 3.99 -15.08 13.15
C ILE A 124 4.56 -15.57 14.49
N GLY A 125 5.87 -15.39 14.69
CA GLY A 125 6.56 -15.81 15.92
C GLY A 125 6.47 -17.32 16.20
N GLN A 126 7.31 -17.83 17.08
CA GLN A 126 7.35 -19.28 17.38
C GLN A 126 6.24 -19.76 18.34
N GLN A 127 5.17 -18.98 18.59
CA GLN A 127 4.28 -19.22 19.75
C GLN A 127 2.77 -19.14 19.49
N GLN A 128 2.32 -18.89 18.26
CA GLN A 128 0.89 -18.96 17.94
C GLN A 128 0.60 -20.19 17.08
N THR A 129 0.49 -21.34 17.75
CA THR A 129 -0.14 -22.53 17.18
C THR A 129 -1.65 -22.41 17.38
N THR A 130 -2.44 -22.64 16.34
CA THR A 130 -3.88 -22.83 16.51
C THR A 130 -4.13 -24.03 17.43
N SER A 131 -5.34 -24.15 17.98
CA SER A 131 -5.76 -25.34 18.76
C SER A 131 -5.54 -26.67 18.04
N ASN A 132 -5.33 -26.63 16.72
CA ASN A 132 -5.16 -27.78 15.84
C ASN A 132 -3.69 -28.03 15.44
N GLY A 133 -2.73 -27.28 15.99
CA GLY A 133 -1.30 -27.45 15.72
C GLY A 133 -0.80 -26.85 14.41
N GLU A 134 -1.63 -26.09 13.69
CA GLU A 134 -1.18 -25.35 12.50
C GLU A 134 -0.45 -24.06 12.91
N HIS A 135 0.70 -23.79 12.28
CA HIS A 135 1.43 -22.54 12.43
C HIS A 135 0.62 -21.40 11.82
N ILE A 136 0.34 -20.35 12.61
CA ILE A 136 -0.30 -19.14 12.08
C ILE A 136 0.75 -18.37 11.26
N HIS A 137 0.52 -18.27 9.96
CA HIS A 137 1.37 -17.54 9.03
C HIS A 137 0.79 -16.15 8.74
N LYS A 138 1.64 -15.13 8.69
CA LYS A 138 1.25 -13.81 8.19
C LYS A 138 1.09 -13.95 6.68
N PRO A 139 -0.04 -13.53 6.09
CA PRO A 139 -0.19 -13.55 4.64
C PRO A 139 0.92 -12.71 3.99
N PRO A 140 1.34 -13.06 2.76
CA PRO A 140 2.40 -12.35 2.06
C PRO A 140 2.13 -10.86 1.95
N LEU A 141 3.19 -10.06 1.92
CA LEU A 141 3.08 -8.60 1.85
C LEU A 141 2.26 -8.15 0.63
N ALA A 142 2.44 -8.81 -0.52
CA ALA A 142 1.68 -8.54 -1.73
C ALA A 142 0.18 -8.83 -1.57
N GLU A 143 -0.18 -9.96 -0.96
CA GLU A 143 -1.58 -10.32 -0.72
C GLU A 143 -2.26 -9.28 0.19
N ARG A 144 -1.60 -8.92 1.30
CA ARG A 144 -2.08 -7.89 2.22
C ARG A 144 -2.28 -6.57 1.50
N LEU A 145 -1.27 -6.12 0.75
CA LEU A 145 -1.34 -4.86 0.02
C LEU A 145 -2.50 -4.85 -0.97
N LEU A 146 -2.65 -5.88 -1.80
CA LEU A 146 -3.72 -5.94 -2.81
C LEU A 146 -5.11 -5.95 -2.17
N ARG A 147 -5.28 -6.65 -1.03
CA ARG A 147 -6.52 -6.66 -0.26
C ARG A 147 -6.87 -5.27 0.26
N ILE A 148 -5.91 -4.60 0.91
CA ILE A 148 -6.11 -3.24 1.42
C ILE A 148 -6.47 -2.27 0.29
N LEU A 149 -5.79 -2.36 -0.85
CA LEU A 149 -6.08 -1.47 -1.99
C LEU A 149 -7.49 -1.73 -2.55
N ALA A 150 -7.92 -3.00 -2.64
CA ALA A 150 -9.27 -3.35 -3.05
C ALA A 150 -10.33 -2.79 -2.08
N ASP A 151 -10.10 -2.89 -0.77
CA ASP A 151 -11.01 -2.32 0.23
C ASP A 151 -11.06 -0.78 0.13
N LEU A 152 -9.89 -0.14 -0.02
CA LEU A 152 -9.79 1.31 -0.15
C LEU A 152 -10.43 1.87 -1.42
N LEU A 153 -10.55 1.10 -2.50
CA LEU A 153 -11.26 1.51 -3.73
C LEU A 153 -12.75 1.77 -3.50
N PHE A 154 -13.33 1.17 -2.46
CA PHE A 154 -14.75 1.26 -2.14
C PHE A 154 -15.01 1.79 -0.72
N CYS A 155 -14.01 2.43 -0.12
CA CYS A 155 -14.09 2.97 1.24
C CYS A 155 -14.98 4.24 1.29
N PRO A 156 -16.09 4.22 2.06
CA PRO A 156 -16.97 5.37 2.21
C PRO A 156 -16.25 6.61 2.75
N ASP A 157 -16.63 7.77 2.23
CA ASP A 157 -16.06 9.09 2.55
C ASP A 157 -14.55 9.25 2.26
N PHE A 158 -13.94 8.24 1.62
CA PHE A 158 -12.56 8.27 1.13
C PHE A 158 -12.47 8.13 -0.39
N THR A 159 -13.16 7.15 -0.96
CA THR A 159 -13.22 6.91 -2.42
C THR A 159 -14.65 6.75 -2.92
N VAL A 160 -15.65 6.55 -2.07
CA VAL A 160 -17.07 6.59 -2.46
C VAL A 160 -17.83 7.53 -1.55
N SER A 161 -18.83 8.23 -2.08
CA SER A 161 -19.62 9.17 -1.29
C SER A 161 -20.58 8.40 -0.40
N SER A 162 -20.51 8.53 0.92
CA SER A 162 -21.45 7.87 1.82
C SER A 162 -22.84 8.51 1.69
N LYS A 163 -23.85 7.73 1.30
CA LYS A 163 -25.23 8.16 1.49
C LYS A 163 -25.59 7.87 2.94
N LYS A 164 -25.71 8.91 3.78
CA LYS A 164 -26.32 8.78 5.11
C LYS A 164 -27.80 8.39 4.97
N ARG A 165 -28.11 7.14 4.64
CA ARG A 165 -29.44 6.59 4.93
C ARG A 165 -29.45 6.31 6.42
N LYS A 166 -30.44 6.83 7.15
CA LYS A 166 -30.86 6.16 8.39
C LYS A 166 -31.23 4.74 7.96
N GLY A 167 -30.40 3.75 8.31
CA GLY A 167 -30.64 2.37 7.96
C GLY A 167 -31.94 1.85 8.60
N PRO A 168 -32.57 0.81 8.04
CA PRO A 168 -33.70 0.15 8.67
C PRO A 168 -33.27 -0.49 10.00
N ASP A 169 -34.19 -0.56 10.97
CA ASP A 169 -33.93 -0.97 12.36
C ASP A 169 -33.43 -2.44 12.52
N HIS A 170 -33.25 -3.22 11.44
CA HIS A 170 -32.97 -4.66 11.49
C HIS A 170 -31.73 -5.11 10.68
N PRO A 171 -30.85 -5.96 11.25
CA PRO A 171 -29.58 -6.42 10.63
C PRO A 171 -29.70 -7.55 9.59
N GLU A 172 -30.91 -8.00 9.23
CA GLU A 172 -31.13 -9.07 8.22
C GLU A 172 -31.21 -8.54 6.77
N ASP A 173 -31.25 -7.21 6.60
CA ASP A 173 -31.42 -6.55 5.30
C ASP A 173 -30.09 -6.39 4.51
N ILE A 174 -29.20 -7.39 4.55
CA ILE A 174 -27.94 -7.40 3.77
C ILE A 174 -28.22 -7.37 2.26
N HIS A 175 -29.40 -7.82 1.83
CA HIS A 175 -29.89 -7.70 0.45
C HIS A 175 -30.36 -6.28 0.07
N THR A 176 -30.37 -5.32 1.01
CA THR A 176 -30.72 -3.92 0.75
C THR A 176 -29.50 -3.00 0.57
N ILE A 177 -28.27 -3.53 0.62
CA ILE A 177 -27.09 -2.78 0.18
C ILE A 177 -27.25 -2.55 -1.33
N ASP A 178 -27.76 -1.37 -1.66
CA ASP A 178 -27.87 -0.86 -3.01
C ASP A 178 -26.45 -0.79 -3.57
N SER A 179 -26.04 -1.82 -4.34
CA SER A 179 -24.69 -1.93 -4.92
C SER A 179 -24.33 -0.71 -5.76
N CYS A 180 -25.31 0.11 -6.14
CA CYS A 180 -25.17 1.40 -6.77
C CYS A 180 -24.39 2.43 -5.92
N GLU A 181 -24.31 2.28 -4.60
CA GLU A 181 -23.61 3.21 -3.70
C GLU A 181 -22.08 3.12 -3.81
N TYR A 182 -21.56 2.00 -4.33
CA TYR A 182 -20.13 1.75 -4.53
C TYR A 182 -19.67 1.98 -5.98
N ILE A 183 -20.57 2.42 -6.86
CA ILE A 183 -20.26 2.66 -8.26
C ILE A 183 -19.60 4.04 -8.43
N TRP A 184 -18.48 4.07 -9.13
CA TRP A 184 -17.76 5.33 -9.41
C TRP A 184 -18.35 6.12 -10.56
N GLU A 185 -18.88 5.44 -11.57
CA GLU A 185 -19.42 6.02 -12.80
C GLU A 185 -20.64 5.23 -13.26
N ILE A 186 -21.67 5.93 -13.77
CA ILE A 186 -22.88 5.27 -14.25
C ILE A 186 -22.62 4.44 -15.51
N GLY A 187 -23.20 3.24 -15.54
CA GLY A 187 -23.31 2.42 -16.74
C GLY A 187 -24.64 2.63 -17.47
N VAL A 188 -24.84 1.88 -18.56
CA VAL A 188 -26.13 1.81 -19.24
C VAL A 188 -27.17 1.20 -18.29
N GLY A 189 -28.32 1.86 -18.13
CA GLY A 189 -29.43 1.37 -17.29
C GLY A 189 -29.45 1.89 -15.85
N PHE A 190 -28.53 2.79 -15.46
CA PHE A 190 -28.55 3.43 -14.15
C PHE A 190 -29.43 4.67 -14.13
N SER A 191 -30.27 4.79 -13.09
CA SER A 191 -31.21 5.91 -12.92
C SER A 191 -30.66 7.06 -12.08
N GLN A 192 -29.55 6.86 -11.35
CA GLN A 192 -28.96 7.86 -10.46
C GLN A 192 -27.45 8.00 -10.69
N THR A 193 -26.99 9.24 -10.87
CA THR A 193 -25.56 9.57 -10.96
C THR A 193 -24.96 9.65 -9.55
N PRO A 194 -23.83 8.96 -9.28
CA PRO A 194 -23.07 9.15 -8.05
C PRO A 194 -22.61 10.59 -7.88
N VAL A 195 -22.46 11.03 -6.62
CA VAL A 195 -21.91 12.36 -6.33
C VAL A 195 -20.42 12.36 -6.64
N HIS A 196 -20.00 13.16 -7.63
CA HIS A 196 -18.60 13.36 -7.95
C HIS A 196 -17.95 14.31 -6.94
N THR A 197 -16.94 13.80 -6.25
CA THR A 197 -16.13 14.55 -5.30
C THR A 197 -14.70 14.52 -5.80
N PRO A 198 -14.08 15.66 -6.19
CA PRO A 198 -12.72 15.68 -6.74
C PRO A 198 -11.67 15.04 -5.82
N SER A 199 -11.89 15.08 -4.50
CA SER A 199 -11.04 14.39 -3.53
C SER A 199 -11.09 12.87 -3.68
N ASN A 200 -12.29 12.30 -3.87
CA ASN A 200 -12.48 10.87 -4.07
C ASN A 200 -11.81 10.43 -5.38
N ASP A 201 -11.97 11.20 -6.46
CA ASP A 201 -11.33 10.89 -7.76
C ASP A 201 -9.80 10.94 -7.66
N ARG A 202 -9.26 11.90 -6.91
CA ARG A 202 -7.82 11.96 -6.62
C ARG A 202 -7.36 10.74 -5.83
N ASN A 203 -8.09 10.33 -4.80
CA ASN A 203 -7.75 9.15 -3.99
C ASN A 203 -7.79 7.86 -4.81
N ARG A 204 -8.87 7.65 -5.58
CA ARG A 204 -9.01 6.53 -6.54
C ARG A 204 -7.82 6.49 -7.50
N THR A 205 -7.44 7.64 -8.06
CA THR A 205 -6.32 7.75 -8.99
C THR A 205 -4.99 7.31 -8.35
N GLU A 206 -4.72 7.70 -7.11
CA GLU A 206 -3.49 7.27 -6.40
C GLU A 206 -3.49 5.75 -6.15
N ILE A 207 -4.62 5.18 -5.73
CA ILE A 207 -4.76 3.72 -5.51
C ILE A 207 -4.57 2.95 -6.82
N LEU A 208 -5.22 3.40 -7.90
CA LEU A 208 -5.11 2.77 -9.22
C LEU A 208 -3.68 2.84 -9.78
N LYS A 209 -2.94 3.92 -9.55
CA LYS A 209 -1.52 4.02 -9.91
C LYS A 209 -0.67 2.99 -9.18
N LEU A 210 -0.93 2.75 -7.89
CA LEU A 210 -0.23 1.74 -7.13
C LEU A 210 -0.59 0.32 -7.59
N LEU A 211 -1.88 0.04 -7.85
CA LEU A 211 -2.31 -1.23 -8.43
C LEU A 211 -1.64 -1.49 -9.78
N LEU A 212 -1.63 -0.49 -10.66
CA LEU A 212 -0.93 -0.57 -11.94
C LEU A 212 0.55 -0.87 -11.73
N THR A 213 1.20 -0.20 -10.78
CA THR A 213 2.61 -0.46 -10.43
C THR A 213 2.81 -1.91 -10.00
N CYS A 214 1.95 -2.44 -9.10
CA CYS A 214 2.02 -3.83 -8.63
C CYS A 214 1.88 -4.86 -9.76
N PHE A 215 1.04 -4.57 -10.76
CA PHE A 215 0.80 -5.46 -11.90
C PHE A 215 1.78 -5.25 -13.08
N SER A 216 2.62 -4.22 -13.05
CA SER A 216 3.50 -3.83 -14.15
C SER A 216 4.95 -4.31 -13.99
N GLU A 217 5.18 -5.34 -13.17
CA GLU A 217 6.52 -5.85 -12.84
C GLU A 217 7.43 -6.04 -14.09
N THR A 218 6.89 -6.61 -15.16
CA THR A 218 7.63 -6.87 -16.41
C THR A 218 8.18 -5.62 -17.11
N ILE A 219 7.65 -4.44 -16.80
CA ILE A 219 8.11 -3.16 -17.35
C ILE A 219 9.43 -2.73 -16.68
N TYR A 220 9.64 -3.13 -15.42
CA TYR A 220 10.81 -2.72 -14.62
C TYR A 220 11.99 -3.69 -14.73
N MET A 221 11.75 -4.92 -15.16
CA MET A 221 12.82 -5.91 -15.35
C MET A 221 13.73 -5.56 -16.53
N ASN A 222 15.05 -5.74 -16.36
CA ASN A 222 16.02 -5.66 -17.44
C ASN A 222 15.68 -6.69 -18.54
N PRO A 223 15.75 -6.33 -19.85
CA PRO A 223 15.52 -7.26 -20.96
C PRO A 223 16.23 -8.62 -20.83
N SER A 224 17.43 -8.66 -20.25
CA SER A 224 18.18 -9.90 -20.02
C SER A 224 17.46 -10.84 -19.04
N SER A 225 16.78 -10.30 -18.03
CA SER A 225 16.01 -11.07 -17.04
C SER A 225 14.64 -11.53 -17.55
N LYS A 226 14.08 -10.85 -18.58
CA LYS A 226 12.77 -11.20 -19.16
C LYS A 226 12.74 -12.59 -19.78
N TYR A 227 13.85 -13.03 -20.38
CA TYR A 227 13.95 -14.35 -20.99
C TYR A 227 13.91 -15.50 -19.96
N LEU A 228 14.35 -15.26 -18.72
CA LEU A 228 14.23 -16.23 -17.63
C LEU A 228 12.78 -16.29 -17.10
N PHE A 229 12.12 -15.13 -16.99
CA PHE A 229 10.77 -14.99 -16.44
C PHE A 229 9.69 -15.65 -17.31
N VAL A 230 9.75 -15.46 -18.64
CA VAL A 230 8.80 -16.12 -19.56
C VAL A 230 8.97 -17.63 -19.55
N LYS A 231 10.21 -18.13 -19.43
CA LYS A 231 10.50 -19.57 -19.29
C LYS A 231 9.89 -20.16 -18.01
N PHE A 232 10.03 -19.47 -16.88
CA PHE A 232 9.49 -19.92 -15.59
C PHE A 232 7.96 -19.95 -15.57
N LYS A 233 7.29 -18.97 -16.18
CA LYS A 233 5.82 -18.92 -16.24
C LYS A 233 5.23 -20.02 -17.13
N ILE A 234 5.87 -20.34 -18.25
CA ILE A 234 5.43 -21.42 -19.16
C ILE A 234 5.61 -22.80 -18.50
N LEU A 235 6.70 -23.02 -17.77
CA LEU A 235 6.95 -24.30 -17.09
C LEU A 235 6.02 -24.52 -15.89
N ASN A 236 5.69 -23.48 -15.11
CA ASN A 236 4.78 -23.63 -13.96
C ASN A 236 3.28 -23.73 -14.34
N ILE A 237 2.88 -23.28 -15.53
CA ILE A 237 1.50 -23.51 -16.03
C ILE A 237 1.32 -24.99 -16.48
N SER A 238 2.41 -25.74 -16.64
CA SER A 238 2.37 -27.16 -17.04
C SER A 238 2.35 -28.13 -15.85
N SER A 239 2.22 -27.63 -14.60
CA SER A 239 2.20 -28.45 -13.38
C SER A 239 0.98 -28.17 -12.48
N ILE A 240 -0.10 -27.66 -13.07
CA ILE A 240 -1.46 -27.68 -12.53
C ILE A 240 -2.31 -28.45 -13.54
#